data_AF-A0A328NN29-F1
#
_entry.id   AF-A0A328NN29-F1
#
_cell.length_a   1.000
_cell.length_b   1.000
_cell.length_c   1.000
_cell.angle_alpha   90.00
_cell.angle_beta   90.00
_cell.angle_gamma   90.00
#
_symmetry.space_group_name_H-M   'P 1'
#
loop_
_entity.id
_entity.type
_entity.pdbx_description
1 polymer ?
#
loop_
_entity_poly.entity_id
_entity_poly.type
_entity_poly.pdbx_seq_one_letter_code
_entity_poly.pdbx_strand_id
1 'polypeptide(L)'
;MHGHQIRRAAQVDRTELWSDVKPGSLYGALHRMQVEGVIEAVRTEQEGNRPARTIYALTSAGAAELIDHRDEALRDTKLRHDPVDLALQNVIDLGEDALRAIIVARRKALAEQLDSWLALRELAAPHIRGLEWTTFRHTELRLRTELAWHDELLDQLPKLMANQPTSMTTS
;
A
#
# COMPACT_ATOMS: atom_id res chain seq x y z
N MET A 1 -11.52 16.37 -16.53
CA MET A 1 -11.15 17.05 -15.26
C MET A 1 -9.76 17.69 -15.40
N HIS A 2 -9.48 18.84 -14.77
CA HIS A 2 -8.13 19.44 -14.82
C HIS A 2 -7.14 18.69 -13.91
N GLY A 3 -5.85 18.65 -14.25
CA GLY A 3 -4.82 18.00 -13.42
C GLY A 3 -4.82 18.44 -11.95
N HIS A 4 -5.02 19.73 -11.67
CA HIS A 4 -5.17 20.24 -10.31
C HIS A 4 -6.46 19.77 -9.60
N GLN A 5 -7.56 19.61 -10.34
CA GLN A 5 -8.80 19.06 -9.79
C GLN A 5 -8.67 17.57 -9.51
N ILE A 6 -7.99 16.82 -10.38
CA ILE A 6 -7.66 15.40 -10.16
C ILE A 6 -6.82 15.26 -8.89
N ARG A 7 -5.80 16.12 -8.72
CA ARG A 7 -5.01 16.15 -7.49
C ARG A 7 -5.84 16.44 -6.26
N ARG A 8 -6.73 17.44 -6.34
CA ARG A 8 -7.61 17.80 -5.21
C ARG A 8 -8.57 16.66 -4.89
N ALA A 9 -9.19 16.05 -5.90
CA ALA A 9 -10.08 14.90 -5.72
C ALA A 9 -9.34 13.75 -5.04
N ALA A 10 -8.16 13.38 -5.53
CA ALA A 10 -7.34 12.33 -4.91
C ALA A 10 -6.97 12.64 -3.44
N GLN A 11 -6.76 13.91 -3.09
CA GLN A 11 -6.51 14.34 -1.71
C GLN A 11 -7.77 14.30 -0.84
N VAL A 12 -8.94 14.64 -1.40
CA VAL A 12 -10.22 14.58 -0.71
C VAL A 12 -10.63 13.13 -0.46
N ASP A 13 -10.48 12.29 -1.48
CA ASP A 13 -10.78 10.86 -1.47
C ASP A 13 -9.70 10.04 -0.75
N ARG A 14 -8.63 10.71 -0.28
CA ARG A 14 -7.48 10.11 0.42
C ARG A 14 -6.94 8.89 -0.31
N THR A 15 -6.77 9.00 -1.63
CA THR A 15 -6.33 7.92 -2.53
C THR A 15 -5.02 7.29 -2.08
N GLU A 16 -4.17 8.02 -1.36
CA GLU A 16 -2.94 7.52 -0.74
C GLU A 16 -3.17 6.46 0.35
N LEU A 17 -4.36 6.36 0.93
CA LEU A 17 -4.69 5.28 1.88
C LEU A 17 -4.92 3.94 1.18
N TRP A 18 -5.20 3.98 -0.12
CA TRP A 18 -5.61 2.83 -0.92
C TRP A 18 -4.63 2.53 -2.06
N SER A 19 -3.62 3.37 -2.26
CA SER A 19 -2.65 3.25 -3.34
C SER A 19 -1.32 3.91 -3.00
N ASP A 20 -0.26 3.48 -3.67
CA ASP A 20 1.06 4.09 -3.56
C ASP A 20 1.19 5.41 -4.36
N VAL A 21 0.11 5.86 -5.01
CA VAL A 21 0.12 7.08 -5.82
C VAL A 21 0.09 8.29 -4.91
N LYS A 22 1.23 8.97 -4.80
CA LYS A 22 1.33 10.23 -4.07
C LYS A 22 0.79 11.38 -4.94
N PRO A 23 0.14 12.40 -4.35
CA PRO A 23 -0.30 13.59 -5.09
C PRO A 23 0.83 14.31 -5.88
N GLY A 24 2.08 14.13 -5.45
CA GLY A 24 3.26 14.67 -6.13
C GLY A 24 3.65 13.95 -7.43
N SER A 25 3.31 12.66 -7.58
CA SER A 25 3.60 11.88 -8.80
C SER A 25 2.47 11.90 -9.83
N LEU A 26 1.36 12.57 -9.54
CA LEU A 26 0.16 12.56 -10.38
C LEU A 26 0.42 13.04 -11.80
N TYR A 27 1.17 14.13 -11.98
CA TYR A 27 1.44 14.66 -13.32
C TYR A 27 2.26 13.69 -14.18
N GLY A 28 3.23 12.99 -13.57
CA GLY A 28 3.98 11.94 -14.27
C GLY A 28 3.09 10.74 -14.62
N ALA A 29 2.15 10.37 -13.76
CA ALA A 29 1.16 9.33 -14.06
C ALA A 29 0.24 9.75 -15.21
N LEU A 30 -0.32 10.95 -15.19
CA LEU A 30 -1.15 11.48 -16.28
C LEU A 30 -0.40 11.53 -17.61
N HIS A 31 0.87 11.93 -17.60
CA HIS A 31 1.67 11.92 -18.82
C HIS A 31 1.85 10.51 -19.39
N ARG A 32 2.19 9.52 -18.55
CA ARG A 32 2.29 8.12 -18.99
C ARG A 32 0.97 7.57 -19.51
N MET A 33 -0.12 7.79 -18.78
CA MET A 33 -1.47 7.40 -19.19
C MET A 33 -1.87 8.01 -20.54
N GLN A 34 -1.44 9.25 -20.83
CA GLN A 34 -1.68 9.87 -22.13
C GLN A 34 -0.83 9.23 -23.24
N VAL A 35 0.45 8.93 -22.95
CA VAL A 35 1.34 8.23 -23.90
C VAL A 35 0.84 6.82 -24.20
N GLU A 36 0.29 6.13 -23.21
CA GLU A 36 -0.33 4.81 -23.31
C GLU A 36 -1.71 4.85 -24.00
N GLY A 37 -2.28 6.05 -24.21
CA GLY A 37 -3.55 6.23 -24.92
C GLY A 37 -4.79 5.91 -24.08
N VAL A 38 -4.65 5.70 -22.77
CA VAL A 38 -5.77 5.40 -21.85
C VAL A 38 -6.50 6.68 -21.42
N ILE A 39 -5.87 7.84 -21.55
CA ILE A 39 -6.51 9.16 -21.43
C ILE A 39 -6.12 10.05 -22.60
N GLU A 40 -6.92 11.09 -22.84
CA GLU A 40 -6.66 12.10 -23.85
C GLU A 40 -6.85 13.52 -23.30
N ALA A 41 -6.10 14.46 -23.85
CA ALA A 41 -6.26 15.88 -23.57
C ALA A 41 -7.37 16.45 -24.46
N VAL A 42 -8.55 16.68 -23.91
CA VAL A 42 -9.73 17.15 -24.67
C VAL A 42 -9.78 18.66 -24.85
N ARG A 43 -9.11 19.41 -23.97
CA ARG A 43 -9.01 20.88 -24.05
C ARG A 43 -7.84 21.40 -23.23
N THR A 44 -7.22 22.49 -23.69
CA THR A 44 -6.31 23.31 -22.89
C THR A 44 -6.91 24.70 -22.73
N GLU A 45 -7.13 25.13 -21.49
CA GLU A 45 -7.72 26.43 -21.16
C GLU A 45 -6.66 27.34 -20.51
N GLN A 46 -6.49 28.55 -21.03
CA GLN A 46 -5.62 29.56 -20.43
C GLN A 46 -6.44 30.83 -20.17
N GLU A 47 -6.68 31.12 -18.90
CA GLU A 47 -7.44 32.30 -18.49
C GLU A 47 -6.49 33.45 -18.11
N GLY A 48 -6.39 34.46 -18.97
CA GLY A 48 -5.51 35.62 -18.78
C GLY A 48 -4.03 35.20 -18.65
N ASN A 49 -3.34 35.75 -17.64
CA ASN A 49 -1.91 35.49 -17.41
C ASN A 49 -1.64 34.25 -16.52
N ARG A 50 -2.64 33.37 -16.33
CA ARG A 50 -2.47 32.13 -15.54
C ARG A 50 -1.85 31.02 -16.39
N PRO A 51 -1.21 30.01 -15.76
CA PRO A 51 -0.74 28.82 -16.46
C PRO A 51 -1.91 28.10 -17.16
N ALA A 52 -1.67 27.62 -18.37
CA ALA A 52 -2.62 26.82 -19.12
C ALA A 52 -3.00 25.54 -18.34
N ARG A 53 -4.28 25.16 -18.38
CA ARG A 53 -4.85 24.00 -17.71
C ARG A 53 -5.35 23.00 -18.74
N THR A 54 -4.79 21.78 -18.71
CA THR A 54 -5.25 20.69 -19.56
C THR A 54 -6.40 19.94 -18.88
N ILE A 55 -7.48 19.72 -19.63
CA ILE A 55 -8.61 18.85 -19.26
C ILE A 55 -8.35 17.47 -19.86
N TYR A 56 -8.36 16.45 -19.01
CA TYR A 56 -8.25 15.06 -19.42
C TYR A 56 -9.60 14.37 -19.42
N ALA A 57 -9.79 13.43 -20.35
CA ALA A 57 -10.88 12.47 -20.39
C ALA A 57 -10.31 11.04 -20.56
N LEU A 58 -11.04 10.04 -20.05
CA LEU A 58 -10.76 8.63 -20.32
C LEU A 58 -11.11 8.32 -21.78
N THR A 59 -10.25 7.57 -22.46
CA THR A 59 -10.59 6.99 -23.76
C THR A 59 -11.45 5.74 -23.58
N SER A 60 -12.06 5.22 -24.66
CA SER A 60 -12.77 3.94 -24.61
C SER A 60 -11.84 2.78 -24.19
N ALA A 61 -10.58 2.83 -24.62
CA ALA A 61 -9.57 1.86 -24.22
C ALA A 61 -9.26 1.96 -22.72
N GLY A 62 -9.04 3.18 -22.20
CA GLY A 62 -8.79 3.37 -20.77
C GLY A 62 -9.98 2.99 -19.88
N ALA A 63 -11.21 3.18 -20.36
CA ALA A 63 -12.41 2.72 -19.64
C ALA A 63 -12.50 1.20 -19.56
N ALA A 64 -12.13 0.49 -20.63
CA ALA A 64 -12.05 -0.98 -20.64
C ALA A 64 -10.93 -1.48 -19.71
N GLU A 65 -9.74 -0.88 -19.80
CA GLU A 65 -8.60 -1.26 -18.95
C GLU A 65 -8.89 -1.07 -17.46
N LEU A 66 -9.58 0.02 -17.08
CA LEU A 66 -10.01 0.23 -15.70
C LEU A 66 -10.93 -0.90 -15.21
N ILE A 67 -11.84 -1.37 -16.06
CA ILE A 67 -12.74 -2.48 -15.74
C ILE A 67 -11.95 -3.77 -15.58
N ASP A 68 -11.05 -4.06 -16.52
CA ASP A 68 -10.23 -5.28 -16.52
C ASP A 68 -9.34 -5.34 -15.28
N HIS A 69 -8.62 -4.26 -14.96
CA HIS A 69 -7.77 -4.18 -13.78
C HIS A 69 -8.56 -4.31 -12.47
N ARG A 70 -9.75 -3.69 -12.38
CA ARG A 70 -10.62 -3.84 -11.20
C ARG A 70 -11.07 -5.28 -11.03
N ASP A 71 -11.53 -5.90 -12.11
CA ASP A 71 -12.06 -7.25 -12.10
C ASP A 71 -10.96 -8.29 -11.83
N GLU A 72 -9.75 -8.09 -12.37
CA GLU A 72 -8.57 -8.89 -12.06
C GLU A 72 -8.22 -8.78 -10.57
N ALA A 73 -8.13 -7.57 -10.03
CA ALA A 73 -7.81 -7.34 -8.62
C ALA A 73 -8.84 -7.97 -7.66
N LEU A 74 -10.12 -8.04 -8.05
CA LEU A 74 -11.16 -8.69 -7.25
C LEU A 74 -11.13 -10.22 -7.32
N ARG A 75 -10.56 -10.80 -8.40
CA ARG A 75 -10.45 -12.25 -8.60
C ARG A 75 -9.09 -12.80 -8.14
N ASP A 76 -8.07 -11.97 -8.04
CA ASP A 76 -6.75 -12.41 -7.59
C ASP A 76 -6.76 -12.76 -6.10
N THR A 77 -6.57 -14.04 -5.80
CA THR A 77 -6.49 -14.57 -4.43
C THR A 77 -5.06 -14.90 -4.02
N LYS A 78 -4.05 -14.57 -4.83
CA LYS A 78 -2.66 -14.88 -4.52
C LYS A 78 -2.21 -14.08 -3.31
N LEU A 79 -1.60 -14.76 -2.35
CA LEU A 79 -0.85 -14.10 -1.29
C LEU A 79 0.43 -13.53 -1.89
N ARG A 80 0.66 -12.24 -1.69
CA ARG A 80 1.92 -11.59 -2.08
C ARG A 80 3.02 -12.08 -1.15
N HIS A 81 4.19 -12.39 -1.70
CA HIS A 81 5.37 -12.72 -0.90
C HIS A 81 5.74 -11.53 0.00
N ASP A 82 5.91 -11.78 1.29
CA ASP A 82 6.43 -10.76 2.21
C ASP A 82 7.96 -10.84 2.25
N PRO A 83 8.69 -9.73 1.99
CA PRO A 83 10.15 -9.71 2.11
C PRO A 83 10.69 -10.15 3.48
N VAL A 84 9.90 -10.03 4.54
CA VAL A 84 10.27 -10.46 5.89
C VAL A 84 10.39 -11.98 5.97
N ASP A 85 9.52 -12.72 5.28
CA ASP A 85 9.59 -14.18 5.23
C ASP A 85 10.92 -14.64 4.65
N LEU A 86 11.34 -13.98 3.56
CA LEU A 86 12.64 -14.23 2.93
C LEU A 86 13.80 -13.84 3.86
N ALA A 87 13.69 -12.71 4.56
CA ALA A 87 14.71 -12.30 5.54
C ALA A 87 14.85 -13.32 6.67
N LEU A 88 13.74 -13.89 7.17
CA LEU A 88 13.74 -14.92 8.20
C LEU A 88 14.43 -16.23 7.76
N GLN A 89 14.44 -16.54 6.46
CA GLN A 89 15.21 -17.69 5.94
C GLN A 89 16.73 -17.44 5.92
N ASN A 90 17.18 -16.20 6.15
CA ASN A 90 18.56 -15.77 5.99
C ASN A 90 19.09 -15.06 7.25
N VAL A 91 18.79 -15.62 8.42
CA VAL A 91 19.20 -15.07 9.73
C VAL A 91 20.38 -15.82 10.37
N ILE A 92 21.08 -16.65 9.61
CA ILE A 92 22.11 -17.58 10.14
C ILE A 92 23.28 -16.87 10.85
N ASP A 93 23.55 -15.62 10.47
CA ASP A 93 24.57 -14.75 11.05
C ASP A 93 24.06 -13.89 12.22
N LEU A 94 22.75 -13.93 12.51
CA LEU A 94 22.14 -13.23 13.63
C LEU A 94 21.98 -14.16 14.84
N GLY A 95 22.52 -13.74 15.98
CA GLY A 95 22.22 -14.39 17.27
C GLY A 95 20.77 -14.17 17.70
N GLU A 96 20.25 -15.06 18.55
CA GLU A 96 18.85 -15.02 19.02
C GLU A 96 18.48 -13.64 19.59
N ASP A 97 19.32 -13.04 20.44
CA ASP A 97 19.05 -11.75 21.07
C ASP A 97 18.92 -10.61 20.04
N ALA A 98 19.75 -10.63 19.00
CA ALA A 98 19.70 -9.62 17.94
C ALA A 98 18.43 -9.76 17.11
N LEU A 99 18.08 -10.99 16.70
CA LEU A 99 16.85 -11.26 15.98
C LEU A 99 15.61 -10.93 16.81
N ARG A 100 15.60 -11.30 18.10
CA ARG A 100 14.54 -10.94 19.05
C ARG A 100 14.34 -9.43 19.12
N ALA A 101 15.42 -8.66 19.26
CA ALA A 101 15.35 -7.20 19.33
C ALA A 101 14.73 -6.60 18.05
N ILE A 102 15.10 -7.11 16.87
CA ILE A 102 14.53 -6.69 15.58
C ILE A 102 13.04 -6.99 15.51
N ILE A 103 12.62 -8.21 15.87
CA ILE A 103 11.21 -8.63 15.83
C ILE A 103 10.37 -7.82 16.82
N VAL A 104 10.88 -7.57 18.04
CA VAL A 104 10.21 -6.71 19.04
C VAL A 104 10.03 -5.29 18.52
N ALA A 105 11.07 -4.71 17.90
CA ALA A 105 10.98 -3.37 17.32
C ALA A 105 9.97 -3.32 16.17
N ARG A 106 9.98 -4.33 15.28
CA ARG A 106 9.02 -4.44 14.18
C ARG A 106 7.58 -4.57 14.69
N ARG A 107 7.34 -5.44 15.67
CA ARG A 107 6.02 -5.58 16.32
C ARG A 107 5.54 -4.26 16.92
N LYS A 108 6.42 -3.53 17.61
CA LYS A 108 6.09 -2.21 18.17
C LYS A 108 5.66 -1.23 17.07
N ALA A 109 6.41 -1.16 15.97
CA ALA A 109 6.07 -0.29 14.85
C ALA A 109 4.74 -0.67 14.19
N LEU A 110 4.39 -1.96 14.12
CA LEU A 110 3.09 -2.43 13.63
C LEU A 110 1.95 -2.05 14.58
N ALA A 111 2.19 -2.07 15.90
CA ALA A 111 1.20 -1.64 16.89
C ALA A 111 0.93 -0.13 16.78
N GLU A 112 1.98 0.68 16.64
CA GLU A 112 1.86 2.13 16.41
C GLU A 112 1.11 2.44 15.10
N GLN A 113 1.32 1.62 14.05
CA GLN A 113 0.56 1.72 12.79
C GLN A 113 -0.92 1.37 12.99
N LEU A 114 -1.23 0.32 13.75
CA LEU A 114 -2.62 -0.04 14.07
C LEU A 114 -3.31 1.07 14.86
N ASP A 115 -2.66 1.63 15.88
CA ASP A 115 -3.20 2.72 16.68
C ASP A 115 -3.47 3.96 15.81
N SER A 116 -2.52 4.31 14.95
CA SER A 116 -2.67 5.41 13.99
C SER A 116 -3.82 5.17 13.01
N TRP A 117 -3.98 3.94 12.53
CA TRP A 117 -5.07 3.55 11.62
C TRP A 117 -6.44 3.63 12.30
N LEU A 118 -6.53 3.16 13.54
CA LEU A 118 -7.75 3.25 14.34
C LEU A 118 -8.13 4.70 14.61
N ALA A 119 -7.17 5.54 15.02
CA ALA A 119 -7.41 6.96 15.22
C ALA A 119 -7.89 7.67 13.94
N LEU A 120 -7.28 7.36 12.79
CA LEU A 120 -7.71 7.87 11.49
C LEU A 120 -9.15 7.43 11.15
N ARG A 121 -9.47 6.15 11.37
CA ARG A 121 -10.81 5.62 11.14
C ARG A 121 -11.85 6.33 12.01
N GLU A 122 -11.57 6.56 13.30
CA GLU A 122 -12.49 7.27 14.19
C GLU A 122 -12.74 8.72 13.74
N LEU A 123 -11.67 9.43 13.33
CA LEU A 123 -11.79 10.78 12.75
C LEU A 123 -12.61 10.78 11.45
N ALA A 124 -12.47 9.74 10.62
CA ALA A 124 -13.17 9.61 9.35
C ALA A 124 -14.59 9.03 9.48
N ALA A 125 -14.94 8.36 10.59
CA ALA A 125 -16.19 7.63 10.78
C ALA A 125 -17.47 8.42 10.40
N PRO A 126 -17.59 9.73 10.69
CA PRO A 126 -18.76 10.51 10.28
C PRO A 126 -18.94 10.60 8.75
N HIS A 127 -17.86 10.42 7.98
CA HIS A 127 -17.79 10.61 6.54
C HIS A 127 -17.66 9.32 5.74
N ILE A 128 -17.25 8.22 6.37
CA ILE A 128 -17.13 6.89 5.74
C ILE A 128 -18.51 6.38 5.31
N ARG A 129 -18.64 5.92 4.06
CA ARG A 129 -19.88 5.32 3.53
C ARG A 129 -19.58 4.05 2.72
N GLY A 130 -20.52 3.11 2.74
CA GLY A 130 -20.48 1.92 1.86
C GLY A 130 -19.19 1.10 1.99
N LEU A 131 -18.53 0.85 0.85
CA LEU A 131 -17.35 -0.02 0.76
C LEU A 131 -16.11 0.55 1.45
N GLU A 132 -16.04 1.86 1.67
CA GLU A 132 -14.92 2.50 2.40
C GLU A 132 -14.76 1.93 3.81
N TRP A 133 -15.87 1.61 4.49
CA TRP A 133 -15.80 0.99 5.81
C TRP A 133 -15.13 -0.39 5.73
N THR A 134 -15.42 -1.14 4.67
CA THR A 134 -14.86 -2.48 4.46
C THR A 134 -13.37 -2.42 4.21
N THR A 135 -12.89 -1.42 3.46
CA THR A 135 -11.45 -1.23 3.23
C THR A 135 -10.73 -0.80 4.51
N PHE A 136 -11.32 0.08 5.32
CA PHE A 136 -10.80 0.41 6.66
C PHE A 136 -10.68 -0.83 7.56
N ARG A 137 -11.73 -1.65 7.59
CA ARG A 137 -11.76 -2.87 8.40
C ARG A 137 -10.76 -3.91 7.89
N HIS A 138 -10.57 -4.04 6.58
CA HIS A 138 -9.64 -5.00 6.01
C HIS A 138 -8.18 -4.69 6.44
N THR A 139 -7.74 -3.43 6.35
CA THR A 139 -6.41 -3.03 6.83
C THR A 139 -6.23 -3.28 8.33
N GLU A 140 -7.26 -3.00 9.14
CA GLU A 140 -7.22 -3.29 10.58
C GLU A 140 -7.00 -4.79 10.84
N LEU A 141 -7.74 -5.66 10.15
CA LEU A 141 -7.61 -7.11 10.27
C LEU A 141 -6.21 -7.60 9.88
N ARG A 142 -5.63 -7.05 8.82
CA ARG A 142 -4.27 -7.38 8.40
C ARG A 142 -3.25 -6.99 9.46
N LEU A 143 -3.30 -5.77 9.98
CA LEU A 143 -2.38 -5.31 11.04
C LEU A 143 -2.51 -6.12 12.33
N ARG A 144 -3.74 -6.49 12.73
CA ARG A 144 -3.94 -7.36 13.89
C ARG A 144 -3.37 -8.76 13.68
N THR A 145 -3.52 -9.30 12.47
CA THR A 145 -2.96 -10.61 12.12
C THR A 145 -1.44 -10.57 12.13
N GLU A 146 -0.84 -9.52 11.60
CA GLU A 146 0.61 -9.29 11.68
C GLU A 146 1.08 -9.27 13.14
N LEU A 147 0.41 -8.51 14.02
CA LEU A 147 0.76 -8.47 15.44
C LEU A 147 0.70 -9.85 16.10
N ALA A 148 -0.36 -10.61 15.85
CA ALA A 148 -0.51 -11.96 16.37
C ALA A 148 0.58 -12.91 15.87
N TRP A 149 0.96 -12.81 14.59
CA TRP A 149 2.05 -13.59 14.03
C TRP A 149 3.41 -13.21 14.65
N HIS A 150 3.66 -11.93 14.91
CA HIS A 150 4.89 -11.50 15.60
C HIS A 150 4.93 -11.99 17.06
N ASP A 151 3.79 -12.02 17.75
CA ASP A 151 3.68 -12.62 19.09
C ASP A 151 4.03 -14.11 19.05
N GLU A 152 3.44 -14.86 18.13
CA GLU A 152 3.73 -16.28 17.93
C GLU A 152 5.22 -16.51 17.61
N LEU A 153 5.79 -15.70 16.71
CA LEU A 153 7.19 -15.80 16.33
C LEU A 153 8.13 -15.56 17.53
N LEU A 154 7.85 -14.56 18.36
CA LEU A 154 8.66 -14.25 19.55
C LEU A 154 8.61 -15.36 20.60
N ASP A 155 7.44 -16.00 20.76
CA ASP A 155 7.24 -17.14 21.66
C ASP A 155 7.97 -18.40 21.19
N GLN A 156 7.98 -18.63 19.87
CA GLN A 156 8.64 -19.80 19.28
C GLN A 156 10.14 -19.59 19.04
N LEU A 157 10.62 -18.34 19.04
CA LEU A 157 11.98 -17.97 18.64
C LEU A 157 13.09 -18.83 19.29
N PRO A 158 13.10 -19.08 20.62
CA PRO A 158 14.15 -19.91 21.23
C PRO A 158 14.23 -21.33 20.63
N LYS A 159 13.06 -21.93 20.37
CA LYS A 159 12.97 -23.28 19.80
C LYS A 159 13.38 -23.30 18.32
N LEU A 160 13.03 -22.25 17.57
CA LEU A 160 13.38 -22.13 16.16
C LEU A 160 14.88 -21.87 15.95
N MET A 161 15.49 -21.10 16.84
CA MET A 161 16.94 -20.83 16.84
C MET A 161 17.76 -22.05 17.25
N ALA A 162 17.30 -22.83 18.24
CA ALA A 162 17.96 -24.07 18.64
C ALA A 162 17.98 -25.14 17.53
N ASN A 163 17.03 -25.10 16.59
CA ASN A 163 16.89 -26.04 15.49
C ASN A 163 17.44 -25.52 14.16
N GLN A 164 18.18 -24.40 14.16
CA GLN A 164 18.80 -23.91 12.92
C GLN A 164 19.88 -24.87 12.45
N PRO A 165 19.94 -25.17 11.13
CA PRO A 165 21.03 -25.95 10.59
C PRO A 165 22.35 -25.22 10.87
N THR A 166 23.23 -25.87 11.64
CA THR A 166 24.58 -25.37 11.88
C THR A 166 25.26 -25.24 10.51
N SER A 167 25.75 -24.04 10.18
CA SER A 167 26.32 -23.71 8.87
C SER A 167 27.09 -24.89 8.30
N MET A 168 26.63 -25.43 7.15
CA MET A 168 27.43 -26.38 6.37
C MET A 168 28.77 -25.70 6.10
N THR A 169 29.79 -26.19 6.78
CA THR A 169 31.17 -25.77 6.62
C THR A 169 31.51 -26.03 5.15
N THR A 170 31.51 -24.98 4.34
CA THR A 170 32.01 -25.08 2.97
C THR A 170 33.52 -24.99 3.11
N SER A 171 34.16 -26.17 3.11
CA SER A 171 35.61 -26.32 2.91
C SER A 171 36.04 -25.80 1.54
#